data_AF-A0A5C8MBS8-F1
#
_entry.id   AF-A0A5C8MBS8-F1
#
_cell.length_a   1.000
_cell.length_b   1.000
_cell.length_c   1.000
_cell.angle_alpha   90.00
_cell.angle_beta   90.00
_cell.angle_gamma   90.00
#
_symmetry.space_group_name_H-M   'P 1'
#
loop_
_entity.id
_entity.type
_entity.pdbx_description
1 polymer ?
#
loop_
_entity_poly.entity_id
_entity_poly.type
_entity_poly.pdbx_seq_one_letter_code
_entity_poly.pdbx_strand_id
1 'polypeptide(L)'
;MMIIDEPSMVSDKPLPSFSDISEYWAEANIKQAVRARIVNGYPDGTFKPKATVTQAEFVVMLMNALKPQAEGNALTFTDSAKIGAWAQKSISQAVQAGLIHGYEDGSLRPDAEITPAEMAVVIAKALGQSDEANAAVSFADDRDIPAWAKGSVAFVQKKGIVQGKSNNIFAPQKHATRAEAVTVLLNMLAQMN
;
A
#
# COMPACT_ATOMS: atom_id res chain seq x y z
N MET A 1 -37.02 -22.23 30.38
CA MET A 1 -35.62 -22.64 30.22
C MET A 1 -35.03 -21.76 29.12
N MET A 2 -34.41 -20.62 29.47
CA MET A 2 -33.77 -19.75 28.48
C MET A 2 -32.48 -20.44 28.02
N ILE A 3 -32.37 -20.72 26.72
CA ILE A 3 -31.10 -21.06 26.09
C ILE A 3 -30.35 -19.75 25.95
N ILE A 4 -29.31 -19.58 26.76
CA ILE A 4 -28.36 -18.50 26.65
C ILE A 4 -27.37 -18.95 25.56
N ASP A 5 -27.47 -18.38 24.37
CA ASP A 5 -26.43 -18.55 23.35
C ASP A 5 -25.11 -18.01 23.92
N GLU A 6 -24.09 -18.86 23.97
CA GLU A 6 -22.76 -18.48 24.40
C GLU A 6 -22.17 -17.42 23.44
N PRO A 7 -21.52 -16.37 23.96
CA PRO A 7 -20.83 -15.41 23.11
C PRO A 7 -19.68 -16.11 22.38
N SER A 8 -19.76 -16.16 21.06
CA SER A 8 -18.72 -16.69 20.18
C SER A 8 -17.37 -16.07 20.52
N MET A 9 -16.45 -16.89 21.03
CA MET A 9 -15.05 -16.54 21.28
C MET A 9 -14.42 -15.94 20.03
N VAL A 10 -14.19 -14.63 20.05
CA VAL A 10 -13.28 -13.95 19.13
C VAL A 10 -11.95 -14.68 19.19
N SER A 11 -11.45 -15.21 18.06
CA SER A 11 -10.29 -16.08 18.09
C SER A 11 -9.04 -15.35 18.60
N ASP A 12 -8.57 -15.71 19.79
CA ASP A 12 -7.26 -15.38 20.36
C ASP A 12 -6.14 -16.15 19.64
N LYS A 13 -6.14 -16.20 18.30
CA LYS A 13 -4.99 -16.78 17.59
C LYS A 13 -3.79 -15.87 17.89
N PRO A 14 -2.72 -16.38 18.55
CA PRO A 14 -1.54 -15.58 18.76
C PRO A 14 -1.05 -15.09 17.41
N LEU A 15 -0.65 -13.83 17.35
CA LEU A 15 -0.16 -13.27 16.11
C LEU A 15 1.02 -14.09 15.63
N PRO A 16 1.13 -14.31 14.30
CA PRO A 16 2.30 -14.94 13.75
C PRO A 16 3.54 -14.18 14.25
N SER A 17 4.44 -14.89 14.91
CA SER A 17 5.78 -14.40 15.15
C SER A 17 6.57 -14.61 13.88
N PHE A 18 7.27 -13.58 13.41
CA PHE A 18 8.13 -13.67 12.22
C PHE A 18 9.59 -13.70 12.64
N SER A 19 10.34 -14.66 12.10
CA SER A 19 11.74 -14.87 12.49
C SER A 19 12.69 -13.78 11.99
N ASP A 20 12.27 -12.95 11.04
CA ASP A 20 13.10 -12.02 10.28
C ASP A 20 12.77 -10.54 10.52
N ILE A 21 12.01 -10.22 11.58
CA ILE A 21 11.63 -8.84 11.93
C ILE A 21 12.06 -8.40 13.33
N SER A 22 12.69 -9.26 14.13
CA SER A 22 13.15 -8.89 15.47
C SER A 22 14.15 -7.73 15.38
N GLU A 23 13.94 -6.68 16.17
CA GLU A 23 14.75 -5.45 16.19
C GLU A 23 14.75 -4.68 14.85
N TYR A 24 13.88 -5.05 13.92
CA TYR A 24 13.74 -4.37 12.65
C TYR A 24 12.93 -3.08 12.85
N TRP A 25 13.33 -1.98 12.22
CA TRP A 25 12.72 -0.65 12.41
C TRP A 25 11.19 -0.64 12.18
N ALA A 26 10.69 -1.51 11.28
CA ALA A 26 9.27 -1.62 10.95
C ALA A 26 8.54 -2.73 11.72
N GLU A 27 9.17 -3.38 12.71
CA GLU A 27 8.60 -4.53 13.42
C GLU A 27 7.18 -4.26 13.95
N ALA A 28 6.99 -3.12 14.62
CA ALA A 28 5.70 -2.73 15.17
C ALA A 28 4.64 -2.54 14.07
N ASN A 29 5.00 -1.84 13.00
CA ASN A 29 4.13 -1.61 11.84
C ASN A 29 3.76 -2.93 11.14
N ILE A 30 4.72 -3.83 10.97
CA ILE A 30 4.49 -5.15 10.38
C ILE A 30 3.47 -5.93 11.22
N LYS A 31 3.68 -6.01 12.54
CA LYS A 31 2.75 -6.68 13.46
C LYS A 31 1.35 -6.05 13.42
N GLN A 32 1.26 -4.72 13.37
CA GLN A 32 -0.01 -4.02 13.27
C GLN A 32 -0.72 -4.26 11.93
N ALA A 33 -0.01 -4.23 10.81
CA ALA A 33 -0.58 -4.49 9.50
C ALA A 33 -1.11 -5.93 9.38
N VAL A 34 -0.42 -6.90 9.98
CA VAL A 34 -0.88 -8.30 10.07
C VAL A 34 -2.11 -8.42 10.98
N ARG A 35 -2.11 -7.78 12.16
CA ARG A 35 -3.31 -7.69 13.04
C ARG A 35 -4.52 -7.15 12.29
N ALA A 36 -4.32 -6.09 11.50
CA ALA A 36 -5.38 -5.43 10.74
C ALA A 36 -5.84 -6.21 9.49
N ARG A 37 -5.17 -7.33 9.17
CA ARG A 37 -5.36 -8.15 7.96
C ARG A 37 -5.06 -7.40 6.66
N ILE A 38 -4.15 -6.42 6.70
CA ILE A 38 -3.67 -5.69 5.52
C ILE A 38 -2.76 -6.59 4.68
N VAL A 39 -1.92 -7.37 5.35
CA VAL A 39 -0.91 -8.25 4.75
C VAL A 39 -0.75 -9.51 5.58
N ASN A 40 -0.23 -10.58 4.97
CA ASN A 40 0.18 -11.81 5.66
C ASN A 40 1.69 -12.03 5.48
N GLY A 41 2.30 -12.78 6.40
CA GLY A 41 3.62 -13.36 6.17
C GLY A 41 3.55 -14.66 5.38
N TYR A 42 4.70 -15.29 5.24
CA TYR A 42 4.88 -16.49 4.44
C TYR A 42 4.71 -17.77 5.28
N PRO A 43 4.38 -18.91 4.64
CA PRO A 43 4.25 -20.19 5.35
C PRO A 43 5.52 -20.66 6.06
N ASP A 44 6.69 -20.15 5.64
CA ASP A 44 8.00 -20.43 6.24
C ASP A 44 8.25 -19.68 7.55
N GLY A 45 7.28 -18.89 8.04
CA GLY A 45 7.41 -18.11 9.27
C GLY A 45 8.14 -16.78 9.09
N THR A 46 8.40 -16.34 7.86
CA THR A 46 9.03 -15.05 7.58
C THR A 46 8.01 -13.99 7.13
N PHE A 47 8.36 -12.71 7.27
CA PHE A 47 7.61 -11.61 6.66
C PHE A 47 8.26 -11.09 5.37
N LYS A 48 9.58 -11.26 5.24
CA LYS A 48 10.46 -10.73 4.18
C LYS A 48 10.41 -9.20 4.09
N PRO A 49 10.74 -8.46 5.16
CA PRO A 49 10.55 -7.01 5.21
C PRO A 49 11.32 -6.24 4.15
N LYS A 50 12.43 -6.80 3.65
CA LYS A 50 13.30 -6.21 2.63
C LYS A 50 12.96 -6.64 1.20
N ALA A 51 12.06 -7.60 1.01
CA ALA A 51 11.64 -7.99 -0.33
C ALA A 51 10.84 -6.86 -0.97
N THR A 52 10.97 -6.71 -2.28
CA THR A 52 10.20 -5.74 -3.08
C THR A 52 8.74 -6.17 -3.19
N VAL A 53 7.88 -5.24 -3.61
CA VAL A 53 6.45 -5.42 -3.73
C VAL A 53 6.01 -5.06 -5.14
N THR A 54 5.26 -5.96 -5.76
CA THR A 54 4.67 -5.71 -7.07
C THR A 54 3.49 -4.72 -6.98
N GLN A 55 3.17 -4.08 -8.10
CA GLN A 55 2.03 -3.17 -8.18
C GLN A 55 0.71 -3.85 -7.76
N ALA A 56 0.48 -5.10 -8.17
CA ALA A 56 -0.70 -5.86 -7.76
C ALA A 56 -0.72 -6.14 -6.25
N GLU A 57 0.40 -6.54 -5.66
CA GLU A 57 0.49 -6.80 -4.22
C GLU A 57 0.22 -5.53 -3.40
N PHE A 58 0.77 -4.38 -3.82
CA PHE A 58 0.52 -3.11 -3.16
C PHE A 58 -0.96 -2.72 -3.20
N VAL A 59 -1.60 -2.86 -4.36
CA VAL A 59 -3.03 -2.55 -4.52
C VAL A 59 -3.89 -3.48 -3.66
N VAL A 60 -3.56 -4.76 -3.56
CA VAL A 60 -4.25 -5.69 -2.66
C VAL A 60 -4.09 -5.25 -1.20
N MET A 61 -2.88 -4.91 -0.76
CA MET A 61 -2.66 -4.39 0.59
C MET A 61 -3.47 -3.11 0.86
N LEU A 62 -3.51 -2.18 -0.11
CA LEU A 62 -4.30 -0.96 -0.01
C LEU A 62 -5.80 -1.26 0.12
N MET A 63 -6.35 -2.16 -0.70
CA MET A 63 -7.77 -2.51 -0.62
C MET A 63 -8.12 -3.25 0.66
N ASN A 64 -7.21 -4.06 1.19
CA ASN A 64 -7.38 -4.69 2.51
C ASN A 64 -7.36 -3.67 3.64
N ALA A 65 -6.61 -2.58 3.48
CA ALA A 65 -6.59 -1.46 4.42
C ALA A 65 -7.90 -0.65 4.36
N LEU A 66 -8.35 -0.30 3.15
CA LEU A 66 -9.53 0.55 2.94
C LEU A 66 -10.88 -0.18 3.09
N LYS A 67 -10.91 -1.50 2.86
CA LYS A 67 -12.10 -2.37 2.97
C LYS A 67 -13.34 -1.80 2.25
N PRO A 68 -13.22 -1.40 0.96
CA PRO A 68 -14.34 -0.82 0.24
C PRO A 68 -15.47 -1.85 0.08
N GLN A 69 -16.71 -1.38 0.10
CA GLN A 69 -17.91 -2.20 -0.12
C GLN A 69 -18.28 -2.33 -1.60
N ALA A 70 -17.54 -1.66 -2.49
CA ALA A 70 -17.83 -1.64 -3.91
C ALA A 70 -17.53 -2.99 -4.59
N GLU A 71 -18.30 -3.33 -5.62
CA GLU A 71 -18.09 -4.59 -6.35
C GLU A 71 -16.88 -4.55 -7.30
N GLY A 72 -16.43 -3.36 -7.69
CA GLY A 72 -15.36 -3.15 -8.66
C GLY A 72 -15.86 -3.00 -10.11
N ASN A 73 -14.99 -2.49 -10.98
CA ASN A 73 -15.24 -2.31 -12.40
C ASN A 73 -14.58 -3.40 -13.26
N ALA A 74 -15.08 -3.57 -14.50
CA ALA A 74 -14.41 -4.40 -15.49
C ALA A 74 -12.97 -3.91 -15.73
N LEU A 75 -12.03 -4.85 -15.80
CA LEU A 75 -10.62 -4.56 -16.06
C LEU A 75 -10.37 -4.59 -17.57
N THR A 76 -10.07 -3.45 -18.16
CA THR A 76 -9.88 -3.28 -19.61
C THR A 76 -8.42 -3.08 -20.01
N PHE A 77 -7.48 -3.48 -19.14
CA PHE A 77 -6.04 -3.36 -19.42
C PHE A 77 -5.58 -4.36 -20.48
N THR A 78 -4.62 -3.95 -21.31
CA THR A 78 -4.05 -4.77 -22.39
C THR A 78 -3.33 -6.02 -21.85
N ASP A 79 -2.86 -5.97 -20.61
CA ASP A 79 -2.21 -7.06 -19.89
C ASP A 79 -3.06 -7.62 -18.74
N SER A 80 -4.38 -7.44 -18.79
CA SER A 80 -5.33 -7.95 -17.79
C SER A 80 -5.19 -9.46 -17.53
N ALA A 81 -4.73 -10.24 -18.52
CA ALA A 81 -4.45 -11.67 -18.37
C ALA A 81 -3.31 -11.98 -17.37
N LYS A 82 -2.43 -11.03 -17.08
CA LYS A 82 -1.37 -11.16 -16.05
C LYS A 82 -1.89 -10.90 -14.64
N ILE A 83 -3.11 -10.37 -14.50
CA ILE A 83 -3.71 -10.11 -13.20
C ILE A 83 -4.21 -11.43 -12.62
N GLY A 84 -3.45 -11.97 -11.67
CA GLY A 84 -3.81 -13.19 -10.95
C GLY A 84 -5.18 -13.06 -10.26
N ALA A 85 -5.93 -14.17 -10.20
CA ALA A 85 -7.27 -14.20 -9.61
C ALA A 85 -7.33 -13.62 -8.18
N TRP A 86 -6.25 -13.78 -7.41
CA TRP A 86 -6.11 -13.24 -6.04
C TRP A 86 -6.14 -11.71 -5.98
N ALA A 87 -5.76 -11.00 -7.06
CA ALA A 87 -5.69 -9.55 -7.11
C ALA A 87 -6.88 -8.90 -7.87
N GLN A 88 -7.62 -9.69 -8.66
CA GLN A 88 -8.64 -9.16 -9.58
C GLN A 88 -9.68 -8.29 -8.86
N LYS A 89 -10.22 -8.76 -7.74
CA LYS A 89 -11.23 -7.99 -6.99
C LYS A 89 -10.67 -6.67 -6.48
N SER A 90 -9.50 -6.70 -5.85
CA SER A 90 -8.86 -5.51 -5.30
C SER A 90 -8.50 -4.49 -6.39
N ILE A 91 -7.92 -4.94 -7.51
CA ILE A 91 -7.61 -4.05 -8.63
C ILE A 91 -8.89 -3.48 -9.23
N SER A 92 -9.92 -4.30 -9.41
CA SER A 92 -11.23 -3.87 -9.91
C SER A 92 -11.88 -2.79 -9.03
N GLN A 93 -11.81 -2.95 -7.70
CA GLN A 93 -12.25 -1.95 -6.73
C GLN A 93 -11.40 -0.68 -6.77
N ALA A 94 -10.08 -0.81 -6.84
CA ALA A 94 -9.16 0.33 -6.89
C ALA A 94 -9.34 1.16 -8.18
N VAL A 95 -9.60 0.51 -9.32
CA VAL A 95 -9.95 1.16 -10.58
C VAL A 95 -11.29 1.89 -10.45
N GLN A 96 -12.31 1.25 -9.88
CA GLN A 96 -13.61 1.88 -9.67
C GLN A 96 -13.52 3.12 -8.76
N ALA A 97 -12.69 3.05 -7.72
CA ALA A 97 -12.44 4.16 -6.80
C ALA A 97 -11.52 5.24 -7.39
N GLY A 98 -11.02 5.08 -8.61
CA GLY A 98 -10.11 6.05 -9.26
C GLY A 98 -8.71 6.12 -8.63
N LEU A 99 -8.34 5.14 -7.82
CA LEU A 99 -7.07 5.14 -7.07
C LEU A 99 -5.89 4.72 -7.95
N ILE A 100 -6.16 3.86 -8.94
CA ILE A 100 -5.18 3.44 -9.94
C ILE A 100 -5.72 3.64 -11.34
N HIS A 101 -4.81 3.95 -12.26
CA HIS A 101 -5.06 3.91 -13.70
C HIS A 101 -3.92 3.13 -14.36
N GLY A 102 -4.17 2.63 -15.56
CA GLY A 102 -3.13 2.03 -16.39
C GLY A 102 -2.17 3.10 -16.92
N TYR A 103 -1.06 2.64 -17.48
CA TYR A 103 -0.10 3.47 -18.20
C TYR A 103 -0.67 3.91 -19.55
N GLU A 104 0.01 4.86 -20.21
CA GLU A 104 -0.40 5.39 -21.52
C GLU A 104 -0.48 4.31 -22.61
N ASP A 105 0.26 3.21 -22.46
CA ASP A 105 0.21 2.04 -23.35
C ASP A 105 -0.98 1.10 -23.10
N GLY A 106 -1.87 1.45 -22.15
CA GLY A 106 -3.04 0.67 -21.77
C GLY A 106 -2.77 -0.50 -20.83
N SER A 107 -1.52 -0.70 -20.39
CA SER A 107 -1.15 -1.75 -19.44
C SER A 107 -1.37 -1.32 -17.98
N LEU A 108 -1.52 -2.29 -17.07
CA LEU A 108 -1.45 -2.08 -15.62
C LEU A 108 -0.08 -2.45 -15.05
N ARG A 109 0.64 -3.38 -15.68
CA ARG A 109 1.93 -3.94 -15.23
C ARG A 109 1.84 -4.54 -13.81
N PRO A 110 0.91 -5.49 -13.56
CA PRO A 110 0.62 -6.00 -12.21
C PRO A 110 1.84 -6.63 -11.52
N ASP A 111 2.76 -7.24 -12.27
CA ASP A 111 3.95 -7.92 -11.76
C ASP A 111 5.19 -7.00 -11.70
N ALA A 112 5.08 -5.74 -12.12
CA ALA A 112 6.17 -4.79 -12.00
C ALA A 112 6.32 -4.33 -10.55
N GLU A 113 7.57 -4.18 -10.11
CA GLU A 113 7.91 -3.72 -8.76
C GLU A 113 7.56 -2.24 -8.59
N ILE A 114 6.72 -1.94 -7.60
CA ILE A 114 6.19 -0.59 -7.39
C ILE A 114 7.27 0.35 -6.84
N THR A 115 7.21 1.61 -7.26
CA THR A 115 8.11 2.66 -6.80
C THR A 115 7.49 3.54 -5.70
N PRO A 116 8.29 4.21 -4.84
CA PRO A 116 7.79 5.21 -3.89
C PRO A 116 6.97 6.32 -4.54
N ALA A 117 7.30 6.74 -5.76
CA ALA A 117 6.52 7.75 -6.49
C ALA A 117 5.11 7.25 -6.84
N GLU A 118 4.99 6.01 -7.32
CA GLU A 118 3.69 5.39 -7.62
C GLU A 118 2.87 5.18 -6.34
N MET A 119 3.49 4.67 -5.26
CA MET A 119 2.82 4.56 -3.96
C MET A 119 2.29 5.92 -3.49
N ALA A 120 3.10 6.98 -3.57
CA ALA A 120 2.69 8.32 -3.14
C ALA A 120 1.46 8.82 -3.90
N VAL A 121 1.40 8.62 -5.22
CA VAL A 121 0.22 8.99 -6.02
C VAL A 121 -1.02 8.25 -5.59
N VAL A 122 -0.94 6.92 -5.45
CA VAL A 122 -2.10 6.11 -5.07
C VAL A 122 -2.59 6.47 -3.66
N ILE A 123 -1.67 6.68 -2.72
CA ILE A 123 -2.00 7.06 -1.34
C ILE A 123 -2.62 8.47 -1.28
N ALA A 124 -2.09 9.42 -2.04
CA ALA A 124 -2.64 10.76 -2.05
C ALA A 124 -4.06 10.80 -2.63
N LYS A 125 -4.31 10.02 -3.69
CA LYS A 125 -5.67 9.81 -4.23
C LYS A 125 -6.61 9.18 -3.21
N ALA A 126 -6.14 8.17 -2.47
CA ALA A 126 -6.95 7.52 -1.43
C ALA A 126 -7.35 8.49 -0.30
N LEU A 127 -6.55 9.53 -0.07
CA LEU A 127 -6.83 10.60 0.88
C LEU A 127 -7.58 11.80 0.28
N GLY A 128 -8.07 11.67 -0.96
CA GLY A 128 -8.86 12.71 -1.62
C GLY A 128 -8.07 13.96 -2.00
N GLN A 129 -6.74 13.84 -2.23
CA GLN A 129 -5.98 14.95 -2.78
C GLN A 129 -6.63 15.39 -4.11
N SER A 130 -7.13 16.61 -4.16
CA SER A 130 -7.43 17.32 -5.42
C SER A 130 -6.12 17.82 -6.04
N ASP A 131 -6.03 17.81 -7.37
CA ASP A 131 -4.82 18.11 -8.16
C ASP A 131 -4.14 19.45 -7.80
N GLU A 132 -3.35 19.46 -6.73
CA GLU A 132 -2.43 20.55 -6.41
C GLU A 132 -1.12 20.30 -7.16
N ALA A 133 -1.06 20.82 -8.38
CA ALA A 133 0.20 20.97 -9.08
C ALA A 133 1.04 22.05 -8.36
N ASN A 134 2.30 21.73 -8.07
CA ASN A 134 3.36 22.65 -7.60
C ASN A 134 3.53 22.87 -6.10
N ALA A 135 3.18 21.90 -5.25
CA ALA A 135 3.64 21.92 -3.86
C ALA A 135 5.16 21.62 -3.77
N ALA A 136 5.88 22.40 -2.97
CA ALA A 136 7.32 22.23 -2.78
C ALA A 136 7.61 20.92 -2.04
N VAL A 137 8.48 20.09 -2.60
CA VAL A 137 9.00 18.87 -1.96
C VAL A 137 10.35 19.22 -1.34
N SER A 138 10.56 18.85 -0.07
CA SER A 138 11.80 19.19 0.64
C SER A 138 12.87 18.10 0.61
N PHE A 139 12.70 17.03 -0.18
CA PHE A 139 13.66 15.93 -0.29
C PHE A 139 14.93 16.35 -1.06
N ALA A 140 16.07 15.80 -0.65
CA ALA A 140 17.36 16.12 -1.25
C ALA A 140 17.47 15.67 -2.72
N ASP A 141 16.70 14.65 -3.10
CA ASP A 141 16.57 14.10 -4.44
C ASP A 141 15.27 14.55 -5.16
N ASP A 142 14.70 15.71 -4.80
CA ASP A 142 13.49 16.27 -5.45
C ASP A 142 13.62 16.38 -6.99
N ARG A 143 14.84 16.57 -7.51
CA ARG A 143 15.11 16.61 -8.96
C ARG A 143 14.80 15.30 -9.68
N ASP A 144 14.86 14.17 -8.97
CA ASP A 144 14.66 12.83 -9.53
C ASP A 144 13.18 12.41 -9.48
N ILE A 145 12.33 13.22 -8.85
CA ILE A 145 10.89 12.99 -8.70
C ILE A 145 10.18 13.38 -10.00
N PRO A 146 9.50 12.44 -10.68
CA PRO A 146 8.78 12.75 -11.91
C PRO A 146 7.73 13.84 -11.70
N ALA A 147 7.54 14.70 -12.70
CA ALA A 147 6.60 15.81 -12.63
C ALA A 147 5.16 15.35 -12.27
N TRP A 148 4.73 14.21 -12.79
CA TRP A 148 3.41 13.61 -12.50
C TRP A 148 3.24 13.17 -11.04
N ALA A 149 4.34 12.92 -10.31
CA ALA A 149 4.31 12.48 -8.92
C ALA A 149 4.51 13.63 -7.93
N LYS A 150 5.10 14.76 -8.34
CA LYS A 150 5.55 15.82 -7.42
C LYS A 150 4.46 16.33 -6.48
N GLY A 151 3.27 16.62 -7.00
CA GLY A 151 2.15 17.09 -6.18
C GLY A 151 1.75 16.08 -5.12
N SER A 152 1.69 14.79 -5.46
CA SER A 152 1.36 13.73 -4.51
C SER A 152 2.46 13.45 -3.51
N VAL A 153 3.73 13.50 -3.93
CA VAL A 153 4.87 13.37 -3.01
C VAL A 153 4.85 14.49 -1.97
N ALA A 154 4.68 15.74 -2.41
CA ALA A 154 4.62 16.88 -1.50
C ALA A 154 3.45 16.74 -0.50
N PHE A 155 2.29 16.25 -0.97
CA PHE A 155 1.13 16.03 -0.12
C PHE A 155 1.36 14.96 0.94
N VAL A 156 1.88 13.78 0.56
CA VAL A 156 2.15 12.71 1.53
C VAL A 156 3.30 13.06 2.47
N GLN A 157 4.27 13.88 2.02
CA GLN A 157 5.32 14.44 2.86
C GLN A 157 4.74 15.41 3.90
N LYS A 158 3.89 16.37 3.47
CA LYS A 158 3.25 17.35 4.36
C LYS A 158 2.35 16.69 5.41
N LYS A 159 1.70 15.59 5.08
CA LYS A 159 0.91 14.77 6.02
C LYS A 159 1.76 13.87 6.93
N GLY A 160 3.07 13.82 6.73
CA GLY A 160 3.98 12.95 7.51
C GLY A 160 3.80 11.46 7.20
N ILE A 161 3.13 11.11 6.10
CA ILE A 161 2.86 9.72 5.70
C ILE A 161 4.13 9.07 5.17
N VAL A 162 4.84 9.79 4.31
CA VAL A 162 6.17 9.39 3.83
C VAL A 162 7.19 10.36 4.36
N GLN A 163 8.21 9.80 5.01
CA GLN A 163 9.39 10.53 5.46
C GLN A 163 10.59 10.03 4.66
N GLY A 164 11.54 10.92 4.43
CA GLY A 164 12.76 10.58 3.72
C GLY A 164 13.57 9.57 4.52
N LYS A 165 14.37 8.79 3.82
CA LYS A 165 15.40 7.93 4.41
C LYS A 165 16.54 8.80 4.96
N SER A 166 17.65 8.17 5.34
CA SER A 166 18.89 8.86 5.69
C SER A 166 19.23 9.95 4.67
N ASN A 167 19.70 11.10 5.17
CA ASN A 167 20.00 12.29 4.36
C ASN A 167 18.79 12.89 3.63
N ASN A 168 17.57 12.64 4.11
CA ASN A 168 16.34 13.22 3.57
C ASN A 168 16.10 12.83 2.09
N ILE A 169 16.36 11.55 1.77
CA ILE A 169 16.25 10.97 0.43
C ILE A 169 14.91 10.23 0.28
N PHE A 170 14.15 10.53 -0.77
CA PHE A 170 12.87 9.86 -1.08
C PHE A 170 13.05 8.59 -1.93
N ALA A 171 14.03 8.60 -2.84
CA ALA A 171 14.35 7.55 -3.80
C ALA A 171 13.16 7.19 -4.74
N PRO A 172 12.64 8.14 -5.53
CA PRO A 172 11.36 8.02 -6.25
C PRO A 172 11.27 6.87 -7.25
N GLN A 173 12.41 6.40 -7.77
CA GLN A 173 12.50 5.38 -8.82
C GLN A 173 13.03 4.03 -8.31
N LYS A 174 13.37 3.93 -7.02
CA LYS A 174 13.76 2.64 -6.42
C LYS A 174 12.53 1.79 -6.17
N HIS A 175 12.70 0.48 -6.05
CA HIS A 175 11.59 -0.40 -5.69
C HIS A 175 11.31 -0.30 -4.20
N ALA A 176 10.03 -0.22 -3.86
CA ALA A 176 9.56 -0.19 -2.48
C ALA A 176 9.61 -1.59 -1.87
N THR A 177 10.04 -1.66 -0.61
CA THR A 177 10.04 -2.91 0.16
C THR A 177 8.70 -3.17 0.82
N ARG A 178 8.44 -4.43 1.21
CA ARG A 178 7.26 -4.84 1.97
C ARG A 178 7.10 -4.05 3.28
N ALA A 179 8.20 -3.79 3.99
CA ALA A 179 8.17 -3.00 5.22
C ALA A 179 7.80 -1.52 4.98
N GLU A 180 8.30 -0.92 3.89
CA GLU A 180 7.94 0.45 3.51
C GLU A 180 6.47 0.54 3.10
N ALA A 181 5.99 -0.39 2.27
CA ALA A 181 4.60 -0.43 1.82
C ALA A 181 3.61 -0.47 3.01
N VAL A 182 3.81 -1.37 3.97
CA VAL A 182 2.90 -1.48 5.13
C VAL A 182 2.99 -0.27 6.06
N THR A 183 4.18 0.32 6.21
CA THR A 183 4.36 1.52 7.02
C THR A 183 3.59 2.70 6.42
N VAL A 184 3.71 2.90 5.11
CA VAL A 184 2.99 3.97 4.40
C VAL A 184 1.48 3.77 4.49
N LEU A 185 0.99 2.54 4.35
CA LEU A 185 -0.44 2.24 4.50
C LEU A 185 -0.97 2.51 5.91
N LEU A 186 -0.23 2.13 6.95
CA LEU A 186 -0.62 2.44 8.33
C LEU A 186 -0.60 3.94 8.62
N ASN A 187 0.41 4.65 8.13
CA ASN A 187 0.47 6.10 8.25
C ASN A 187 -0.69 6.78 7.51
N MET A 188 -1.08 6.28 6.33
CA MET A 188 -2.26 6.74 5.61
C MET A 188 -3.53 6.54 6.43
N LEU A 189 -3.74 5.34 6.98
CA LEU A 189 -4.92 5.06 7.83
C LEU A 189 -4.99 5.98 9.05
N ALA A 190 -3.85 6.36 9.63
CA ALA A 190 -3.80 7.31 10.74
C ALA A 190 -4.27 8.73 10.36
N GLN A 191 -4.32 9.07 9.06
CA GLN A 191 -4.81 10.36 8.56
C GLN A 191 -6.32 10.36 8.25
N MET A 192 -6.97 9.19 8.27
CA MET A 192 -8.39 9.02 7.93
C MET A 192 -9.31 8.99 9.16
N ASN A 193 -8.73 9.03 10.37
CA ASN A 193 -9.44 9.00 11.65
C ASN A 193 -9.64 10.40 12.22
#